data_AF-A0A961W113-F1
#
_entry.id   AF-A0A961W113-F1
#
_cell.length_a   1.000
_cell.length_b   1.000
_cell.length_c   1.000
_cell.angle_alpha   90.00
_cell.angle_beta   90.00
_cell.angle_gamma   90.00
#
_symmetry.space_group_name_H-M   'P 1'
#
loop_
_entity.id
_entity.type
_entity.pdbx_description
1 polymer ?
#
loop_
_entity_poly.entity_id
_entity_poly.type
_entity_poly.pdbx_seq_one_letter_code
_entity_poly.pdbx_strand_id
1 'polypeptide(L)'
;MELGVLQESVLVEAIIDTRTQIDFIWQVFITVHIALFALLFIYSEAVDRWNFMARFFAMAGVGLFEWINGKALVSAYLLLDAMHDQYRVLYGQPERFQPRFYEQFVLAQYADRPDMVMVTHGLALTTVFIVLVARHLIHRSAN
;
A
#
# COMPACT_ATOMS: atom_id res chain seq x y z
N MET A 1 21.48 -26.16 20.55
CA MET A 1 20.50 -26.49 19.49
C MET A 1 19.20 -25.75 19.71
N GLU A 2 18.61 -25.75 20.92
CA GLU A 2 17.40 -24.99 21.26
C GLU A 2 17.47 -23.49 20.95
N LEU A 3 18.57 -22.80 21.27
CA LEU A 3 18.70 -21.36 21.03
C LEU A 3 18.61 -20.96 19.55
N GLY A 4 19.07 -21.82 18.63
CA GLY A 4 18.99 -21.55 17.19
C GLY A 4 17.59 -21.71 16.63
N VAL A 5 16.83 -22.68 17.15
CA VAL A 5 15.42 -22.92 16.76
C VAL A 5 14.53 -21.80 17.27
N LEU A 6 14.77 -21.31 18.50
CA LEU A 6 14.03 -20.18 19.07
C LEU A 6 14.29 -18.87 18.30
N GLN A 7 15.52 -18.65 17.83
CA GLN A 7 15.82 -17.48 17.00
C GLN A 7 15.16 -17.56 15.62
N GLU A 8 15.15 -18.74 15.00
CA GLU A 8 14.49 -18.95 13.71
C GLU A 8 12.98 -18.73 13.82
N SER A 9 12.33 -19.26 14.87
CA SER A 9 10.88 -19.09 15.06
C SER A 9 10.50 -17.63 15.28
N VAL A 10 11.29 -16.88 16.04
CA VAL A 10 11.05 -15.44 16.28
C VAL A 10 11.17 -14.63 14.99
N LEU A 11 12.15 -14.93 14.14
CA LEU A 11 12.30 -14.25 12.86
C LEU A 11 11.16 -14.57 11.90
N VAL A 12 10.70 -15.84 11.87
CA VAL A 12 9.54 -16.25 11.06
C VAL A 12 8.27 -15.55 11.55
N GLU A 13 8.05 -15.46 12.85
CA GLU A 13 6.92 -14.75 13.45
C GLU A 13 6.94 -13.27 13.06
N ALA A 14 8.08 -12.60 13.19
CA ALA A 14 8.23 -11.19 12.78
C ALA A 14 7.96 -10.96 11.28
N ILE A 15 8.36 -11.90 10.42
CA ILE A 15 8.05 -11.88 8.99
C ILE A 15 6.53 -11.96 8.76
N ILE A 16 5.85 -12.89 9.45
CA ILE A 16 4.40 -13.08 9.32
C ILE A 16 3.64 -11.86 9.85
N ASP A 17 4.05 -11.29 10.98
CA ASP A 17 3.45 -10.09 11.55
C ASP A 17 3.58 -8.88 10.61
N THR A 18 4.76 -8.71 10.02
CA THR A 18 5.02 -7.61 9.07
C THR A 18 4.20 -7.78 7.79
N ARG A 19 4.03 -9.02 7.30
CA ARG A 19 3.10 -9.30 6.18
C ARG A 19 1.66 -8.94 6.53
N THR A 20 1.21 -9.33 7.72
CA THR A 20 -0.14 -9.00 8.21
C THR A 20 -0.34 -7.49 8.31
N GLN A 21 0.68 -6.75 8.75
CA GLN A 21 0.65 -5.29 8.77
C GLN A 21 0.54 -4.70 7.35
N ILE A 22 1.30 -5.21 6.38
CA ILE A 22 1.22 -4.79 4.98
C ILE A 22 -0.19 -5.00 4.44
N ASP A 23 -0.78 -6.17 4.65
CA ASP A 23 -2.13 -6.50 4.19
C ASP A 23 -3.17 -5.56 4.82
N PHE A 24 -3.03 -5.27 6.11
CA PHE A 24 -3.88 -4.31 6.80
C PHE A 24 -3.80 -2.91 6.17
N ILE A 25 -2.59 -2.40 5.93
CA ILE A 25 -2.42 -1.05 5.37
C ILE A 25 -3.02 -0.97 3.96
N TRP A 26 -2.82 -2.00 3.13
CA TRP A 26 -3.45 -2.12 1.82
C TRP A 26 -4.97 -2.18 1.89
N GLN A 27 -5.53 -2.93 2.84
CA GLN A 27 -6.98 -3.02 3.01
C GLN A 27 -7.59 -1.66 3.39
N VAL A 28 -6.92 -0.90 4.26
CA VAL A 28 -7.33 0.47 4.59
C VAL A 28 -7.29 1.36 3.34
N PHE A 29 -6.20 1.31 2.57
CA PHE A 29 -6.06 2.04 1.30
C PHE A 29 -7.22 1.74 0.35
N ILE A 30 -7.50 0.46 0.08
CA ILE A 30 -8.56 0.05 -0.85
C ILE A 30 -9.93 0.50 -0.34
N THR A 31 -10.21 0.29 0.95
CA THR A 31 -11.52 0.61 1.54
C THR A 31 -11.82 2.11 1.47
N VAL A 32 -10.84 2.96 1.81
CA VAL A 32 -10.98 4.41 1.73
C VAL A 32 -11.21 4.85 0.28
N HIS A 33 -10.49 4.29 -0.69
CA HIS A 33 -10.68 4.64 -2.09
C HIS A 33 -12.02 4.21 -2.66
N ILE A 34 -12.50 3.02 -2.30
CA ILE A 34 -13.84 2.59 -2.69
C ILE A 34 -14.88 3.59 -2.18
N ALA A 35 -14.77 4.00 -0.92
CA ALA A 35 -15.67 5.00 -0.34
C ALA A 35 -15.55 6.38 -1.02
N LEU A 36 -14.32 6.84 -1.29
CA LEU A 36 -14.07 8.11 -1.97
C LEU A 36 -14.61 8.09 -3.40
N PHE A 37 -14.34 7.04 -4.18
CA PHE A 37 -14.85 6.92 -5.54
C PHE A 37 -16.37 6.80 -5.55
N ALA A 38 -16.96 6.02 -4.64
CA ALA A 38 -18.41 5.98 -4.48
C ALA A 38 -18.97 7.39 -4.21
N LEU A 39 -18.34 8.16 -3.31
CA LEU A 39 -18.73 9.53 -3.02
C LEU A 39 -18.64 10.44 -4.26
N LEU A 40 -17.53 10.38 -4.98
CA LEU A 40 -17.28 11.21 -6.16
C LEU A 40 -18.17 10.87 -7.36
N PHE A 41 -18.50 9.59 -7.55
CA PHE A 41 -19.32 9.14 -8.69
C PHE A 41 -20.83 9.18 -8.39
N ILE A 42 -21.25 8.65 -7.24
CA ILE A 42 -22.68 8.57 -6.87
C ILE A 42 -23.22 9.94 -6.48
N TYR A 43 -22.48 10.71 -5.67
CA TYR A 43 -22.90 12.05 -5.22
C TYR A 43 -22.28 13.15 -6.08
N SER A 44 -22.04 12.85 -7.35
CA SER A 44 -21.39 13.77 -8.29
C SER A 44 -22.01 15.17 -8.30
N GLU A 45 -23.33 15.28 -8.38
CA GLU A 45 -24.02 16.59 -8.36
C GLU A 45 -23.78 17.40 -7.08
N ALA A 46 -23.61 16.73 -5.93
CA ALA A 46 -23.34 17.40 -4.66
C ALA A 46 -21.88 17.88 -4.60
N VAL A 47 -20.94 17.08 -5.11
CA VAL A 47 -19.53 17.44 -5.24
C VAL A 47 -19.34 18.61 -6.21
N ASP A 48 -20.14 18.67 -7.28
CA ASP A 48 -20.06 19.77 -8.26
C ASP A 48 -20.44 21.11 -7.63
N ARG A 49 -21.32 21.13 -6.62
CA ARG A 49 -21.70 22.33 -5.85
C ARG A 49 -20.66 22.74 -4.80
N TRP A 50 -19.58 21.98 -4.61
CA TRP A 50 -18.55 22.32 -3.64
C TRP A 50 -17.81 23.59 -4.05
N ASN A 51 -17.66 24.50 -3.09
CA ASN A 51 -16.82 25.69 -3.25
C ASN A 51 -15.33 25.30 -3.34
N PHE A 52 -14.52 26.24 -3.80
CA PHE A 52 -13.08 26.01 -4.00
C PHE A 52 -12.37 25.52 -2.73
N MET A 53 -12.72 26.08 -1.57
CA MET A 53 -12.09 25.70 -0.29
C MET A 53 -12.39 24.25 0.10
N ALA A 54 -13.64 23.79 -0.07
CA ALA A 54 -14.02 22.40 0.18
C ALA A 54 -13.24 21.43 -0.72
N ARG A 55 -13.07 21.77 -2.02
CA ARG A 55 -12.28 20.98 -2.96
C ARG A 55 -10.80 20.95 -2.57
N PHE A 56 -10.24 22.08 -2.14
CA PHE A 56 -8.86 22.16 -1.67
C PHE A 56 -8.64 21.26 -0.45
N PHE A 57 -9.51 21.34 0.56
CA PHE A 57 -9.39 20.47 1.74
C PHE A 57 -9.60 19.00 1.42
N ALA A 58 -10.51 18.67 0.50
CA ALA A 58 -10.68 17.29 0.03
C ALA A 58 -9.41 16.77 -0.66
N MET A 59 -8.82 17.54 -1.58
CA MET A 59 -7.56 17.17 -2.24
C MET A 59 -6.40 17.06 -1.24
N ALA A 60 -6.28 18.00 -0.31
CA ALA A 60 -5.24 17.97 0.72
C ALA A 60 -5.42 16.77 1.66
N GLY A 61 -6.65 16.46 2.07
CA GLY A 61 -6.96 15.32 2.93
C GLY A 61 -6.63 13.99 2.25
N VAL A 62 -7.05 13.81 0.99
CA VAL A 62 -6.71 12.62 0.21
C VAL A 62 -5.21 12.55 -0.01
N GLY A 63 -4.56 13.62 -0.44
CA GLY A 63 -3.10 13.64 -0.65
C GLY A 63 -2.29 13.32 0.61
N LEU A 64 -2.73 13.80 1.78
CA LEU A 64 -2.11 13.47 3.06
C LEU A 64 -2.33 11.99 3.41
N PHE A 65 -3.54 11.47 3.20
CA PHE A 65 -3.84 10.05 3.38
C PHE A 65 -2.96 9.17 2.49
N GLU A 66 -2.88 9.48 1.19
CA GLU A 66 -2.01 8.79 0.22
C GLU A 66 -0.56 8.76 0.68
N TRP A 67 -0.06 9.92 1.11
CA TRP A 67 1.33 10.05 1.50
C TRP A 67 1.66 9.25 2.76
N ILE A 68 0.81 9.33 3.79
CA ILE A 68 1.00 8.58 5.04
C ILE A 68 0.90 7.07 4.78
N ASN A 69 -0.13 6.64 4.05
CA ASN A 69 -0.36 5.22 3.77
C ASN A 69 0.78 4.64 2.91
N GLY A 70 1.15 5.33 1.82
CA GLY A 70 2.24 4.91 0.94
C GLY A 70 3.58 4.86 1.66
N LYS A 71 3.91 5.83 2.53
CA LYS A 71 5.15 5.80 3.33
C LYS A 71 5.17 4.65 4.35
N ALA A 72 4.02 4.32 4.94
CA ALA A 72 3.91 3.18 5.83
C ALA A 72 4.15 1.86 5.08
N LEU A 73 3.53 1.68 3.91
CA LEU A 73 3.74 0.49 3.07
C LEU A 73 5.18 0.35 2.59
N VAL A 74 5.80 1.42 2.09
CA VAL A 74 7.21 1.40 1.66
C VAL A 74 8.11 0.94 2.81
N SER A 75 7.94 1.53 3.99
CA SER A 75 8.74 1.16 5.17
C SER A 75 8.53 -0.31 5.57
N ALA A 76 7.28 -0.79 5.54
CA ALA A 76 6.95 -2.16 5.88
C ALA A 76 7.52 -3.17 4.87
N TYR A 77 7.48 -2.87 3.57
CA TYR A 77 8.09 -3.73 2.54
C TYR A 77 9.61 -3.77 2.65
N LEU A 78 10.27 -2.64 2.93
CA LEU A 78 11.72 -2.61 3.15
C LEU A 78 12.12 -3.43 4.38
N LEU A 79 11.33 -3.35 5.45
CA LEU A 79 11.54 -4.16 6.65
C LEU A 79 11.33 -5.66 6.35
N LEU A 80 10.27 -6.00 5.62
CA LEU A 80 9.99 -7.37 5.20
C LEU A 80 11.13 -7.97 4.36
N ASP A 81 11.63 -7.21 3.40
CA ASP A 81 12.74 -7.62 2.54
C ASP A 81 14.02 -7.86 3.37
N ALA A 82 14.36 -6.93 4.27
CA ALA A 82 15.52 -7.07 5.15
C ALA A 82 15.42 -8.30 6.07
N MET A 83 14.23 -8.61 6.60
CA MET A 83 14.04 -9.82 7.42
C MET A 83 14.11 -11.10 6.59
N HIS A 84 13.58 -11.11 5.36
CA HIS A 84 13.72 -12.25 4.45
C HIS A 84 15.18 -12.48 4.05
N ASP A 85 15.94 -11.43 3.79
CA ASP A 85 17.37 -11.52 3.52
C ASP A 85 18.14 -12.07 4.72
N GLN A 86 17.86 -11.58 5.93
CA GLN A 86 18.44 -12.12 7.15
C GLN A 86 18.08 -13.61 7.34
N TYR A 87 16.82 -13.99 7.09
CA TYR A 87 16.38 -15.38 7.16
C TYR A 87 17.14 -16.26 6.17
N ARG A 88 17.31 -15.79 4.93
CA ARG A 88 18.03 -16.51 3.87
C ARG A 88 19.50 -16.69 4.22
N VAL A 89 20.16 -15.66 4.75
CA VAL A 89 21.58 -15.72 5.16
C VAL A 89 21.79 -16.71 6.30
N LEU A 90 20.91 -16.73 7.29
CA LEU A 90 21.08 -17.56 8.49
C LEU A 90 20.59 -19.00 8.28
N TYR A 91 19.53 -19.19 7.52
CA TYR A 91 18.77 -20.44 7.48
C TYR A 91 18.52 -21.00 6.08
N GLY A 92 18.82 -20.25 5.01
CA GLY A 92 18.43 -20.54 3.62
C GLY A 92 19.17 -21.65 2.88
N GLN A 93 19.65 -22.68 3.58
CA GLN A 93 20.24 -23.88 2.98
C GLN A 93 19.15 -24.68 2.25
N PRO A 94 19.25 -24.90 0.92
CA PRO A 94 18.19 -25.55 0.13
C PRO A 94 17.78 -26.92 0.67
N GLU A 95 18.73 -27.67 1.24
CA GLU A 95 18.54 -29.04 1.70
C GLU A 95 17.63 -29.13 2.94
N ARG A 96 17.40 -28.01 3.64
CA ARG A 96 16.54 -27.94 4.84
C ARG A 96 15.05 -27.84 4.52
N PHE A 97 14.68 -27.53 3.28
CA PHE A 97 13.31 -27.16 2.92
C PHE A 97 12.72 -28.05 1.84
N GLN A 98 11.38 -28.15 1.84
CA GLN A 98 10.69 -28.67 0.66
C GLN A 98 10.91 -27.69 -0.51
N PRO A 99 11.15 -28.17 -1.76
CA PRO A 99 11.51 -27.31 -2.88
C PRO A 99 10.56 -26.13 -3.11
N ARG A 100 9.25 -26.37 -3.05
CA ARG A 100 8.24 -25.31 -3.21
C ARG A 100 8.29 -24.26 -2.11
N PHE A 101 8.51 -24.67 -0.86
CA PHE A 101 8.63 -23.72 0.25
C PHE A 101 9.89 -22.88 0.09
N TYR A 102 10.98 -23.49 -0.34
CA TYR A 102 12.23 -22.78 -0.62
C TYR A 102 12.02 -21.69 -1.68
N GLU A 103 11.42 -22.05 -2.81
CA GLU A 103 11.15 -21.13 -3.91
C GLU A 103 10.18 -20.00 -3.51
N GLN A 104 9.11 -20.30 -2.76
CA GLN A 104 8.03 -19.35 -2.51
C GLN A 104 8.22 -18.48 -1.26
N PHE A 105 8.94 -18.98 -0.26
CA PHE A 105 9.13 -18.28 1.01
C PHE A 105 10.58 -17.83 1.20
N VAL A 106 11.55 -18.75 1.06
CA VAL A 106 12.96 -18.46 1.37
C VAL A 106 13.59 -17.56 0.31
N LEU A 107 13.26 -17.79 -0.96
CA LEU A 107 13.70 -16.96 -2.08
C LEU A 107 12.77 -15.78 -2.40
N ALA A 108 11.73 -15.55 -1.58
CA ALA A 108 10.89 -14.37 -1.74
C ALA A 108 11.72 -13.10 -1.58
N GLN A 109 11.42 -12.11 -2.43
CA GLN A 109 12.01 -10.78 -2.43
C GLN A 109 10.91 -9.74 -2.63
N TYR A 110 11.11 -8.57 -2.03
CA TYR A 110 10.13 -7.48 -2.01
C TYR A 110 10.74 -6.12 -2.38
N ALA A 111 11.97 -6.10 -2.88
CA ALA A 111 12.70 -4.89 -3.27
C ALA A 111 11.96 -4.02 -4.32
N ASP A 112 11.12 -4.61 -5.16
CA ASP A 112 10.32 -3.93 -6.20
C ASP A 112 9.00 -3.34 -5.67
N ARG A 113 8.55 -3.78 -4.48
CA ARG A 113 7.25 -3.38 -3.93
C ARG A 113 7.15 -1.91 -3.55
N PRO A 114 8.19 -1.25 -3.01
CA PRO A 114 8.16 0.20 -2.80
C PRO A 114 7.78 1.00 -4.04
N ASP A 115 8.32 0.64 -5.21
CA ASP A 115 8.01 1.34 -6.46
C ASP A 115 6.55 1.10 -6.88
N MET A 116 6.06 -0.13 -6.74
CA MET A 116 4.65 -0.45 -7.00
C MET A 116 3.71 0.36 -6.10
N VAL A 117 4.02 0.49 -4.81
CA VAL A 117 3.26 1.32 -3.86
C VAL A 117 3.19 2.77 -4.34
N MET A 118 4.32 3.35 -4.77
CA MET A 118 4.35 4.72 -5.27
C MET A 118 3.51 4.91 -6.52
N VAL A 119 3.56 3.94 -7.44
CA VAL A 119 2.76 3.95 -8.68
C VAL A 119 1.27 3.88 -8.36
N THR A 120 0.84 2.93 -7.52
CA THR A 120 -0.59 2.74 -7.24
C THR A 120 -1.20 3.93 -6.49
N HIS A 121 -0.50 4.48 -5.50
CA HIS A 121 -0.94 5.67 -4.78
C HIS A 121 -0.95 6.89 -5.69
N GLY A 122 0.08 7.06 -6.53
CA GLY A 122 0.13 8.12 -7.52
C GLY A 122 -1.03 8.08 -8.51
N LEU A 123 -1.38 6.88 -9.01
CA LEU A 123 -2.51 6.68 -9.91
C LEU A 123 -3.86 6.93 -9.22
N ALA A 124 -4.01 6.49 -7.98
CA ALA A 124 -5.24 6.71 -7.20
C ALA A 124 -5.45 8.21 -6.94
N LEU A 125 -4.40 8.91 -6.49
CA LEU A 125 -4.42 10.36 -6.29
C LEU A 125 -4.73 11.12 -7.58
N THR A 126 -4.09 10.72 -8.69
CA THR A 126 -4.31 11.32 -10.01
C THR A 126 -5.77 11.17 -10.44
N THR A 127 -6.37 10.01 -10.19
CA THR A 127 -7.78 9.75 -10.49
C THR A 127 -8.69 10.70 -9.70
N VAL A 128 -8.47 10.83 -8.39
CA VAL A 128 -9.23 11.78 -7.55
C VAL A 128 -9.06 13.21 -8.04
N PHE A 129 -7.84 13.63 -8.37
CA PHE A 129 -7.55 14.96 -8.88
C PHE A 129 -8.26 15.24 -10.21
N ILE A 130 -8.19 14.33 -11.17
CA ILE A 130 -8.89 14.45 -12.46
C ILE A 130 -10.39 14.59 -12.23
N VAL A 131 -10.98 13.78 -11.35
CA VAL A 131 -12.43 13.84 -11.08
C VAL A 131 -12.82 15.19 -10.47
N LEU A 132 -12.03 15.72 -9.53
CA LEU A 132 -12.33 17.00 -8.88
C LEU A 132 -12.07 18.23 -9.77
N VAL A 133 -11.11 18.16 -10.70
CA VAL A 133 -10.71 19.28 -11.57
C VAL A 133 -11.37 19.24 -12.94
N ALA A 134 -11.35 18.10 -13.64
CA ALA A 134 -11.85 18.00 -15.01
C ALA A 134 -13.37 18.17 -15.08
N ARG A 135 -14.12 17.68 -14.08
CA ARG A 135 -15.58 17.90 -13.99
C ARG A 135 -15.95 19.38 -13.92
N HIS A 136 -15.14 20.18 -13.22
CA HIS A 136 -15.35 21.64 -13.14
C HIS A 136 -15.20 22.33 -14.50
N LEU A 137 -14.22 21.91 -15.28
CA LEU A 137 -13.92 22.51 -16.59
C LEU A 137 -15.00 22.16 -17.62
N ILE A 138 -15.49 20.93 -17.63
CA ILE A 138 -16.57 20.49 -18.53
C ILE A 138 -17.86 21.26 -18.24
N HIS A 139 -18.27 21.36 -16.97
CA HIS A 139 -19.49 22.11 -16.61
C HIS A 139 -19.40 23.61 -16.87
N ARG A 140 -18.23 24.23 -16.73
CA ARG A 140 -18.04 25.65 -17.09
C ARG A 140 -18.06 25.93 -18.60
N SER A 141 -17.79 24.94 -19.44
CA SER A 141 -17.83 25.10 -20.91
C SER A 141 -19.22 24.89 -21.51
N ALA A 142 -20.16 24.35 -20.73
CA ALA A 142 -21.53 24.04 -21.15
C ALA A 142 -22.58 25.08 -20.70
N ASN A 143 -22.16 26.09 -19.92
CA ASN A 143 -22.94 27.28 -19.53
C ASN A 143 -22.29 28.52 -20.15
#